data_AF-A0A565C3A6-F1
#
_entry.id   AF-A0A565C3A6-F1
#
_cell.length_a   1.000
_cell.length_b   1.000
_cell.length_c   1.000
_cell.angle_alpha   90.00
_cell.angle_beta   90.00
_cell.angle_gamma   90.00
#
_symmetry.space_group_name_H-M   'P 1'
#
loop_
_entity.id
_entity.type
_entity.pdbx_description
1 polymer ?
#
loop_
_entity_poly.entity_id
_entity_poly.type
_entity_poly.pdbx_seq_one_letter_code
_entity_poly.pdbx_strand_id
1 'polypeptide(L)'
;MPFDSQEVNLFYVMIKLWNVILFSVLRRYIFETIYYHAIKASSELAAREGTYETYKGSPVSKGILQPDMWYVTPSNRWDWAVVREMISKNGVRNSLLVAPMPTASTSKIFGNNECFEPYTSNIYSLRVLRTVWEIKQRTVVEMAADRGCYIDQSQSLNIHMDKPNFAKLTSLHFYAWKKGLKTGMYYLRSCAAADAIKFTVDTAMLKEKKPSVAEVDKEVEEEYNETKMAQMVCSLTNPNDCLACGS
;
A
#
# COMPACT_ATOMS: atom_id res chain seq x y z
N MET A 1 -14.32 2.10 32.80
CA MET A 1 -13.17 1.30 32.35
C MET A 1 -12.59 1.99 31.12
N PRO A 2 -11.36 2.51 31.15
CA PRO A 2 -10.78 3.10 29.95
C PRO A 2 -10.33 1.96 29.03
N PHE A 3 -10.79 2.00 27.77
CA PHE A 3 -10.25 1.18 26.70
C PHE A 3 -8.79 1.58 26.49
N ASP A 4 -7.88 0.64 26.73
CA ASP A 4 -6.47 0.81 26.42
C ASP A 4 -6.30 0.84 24.90
N SER A 5 -5.80 1.96 24.38
CA SER A 5 -5.79 2.31 22.95
C SER A 5 -4.58 1.75 22.20
N GLN A 6 -4.21 0.50 22.51
CA GLN A 6 -3.01 -0.13 21.95
C GLN A 6 -3.18 -0.81 20.59
N GLU A 7 -4.37 -0.76 19.96
CA GLU A 7 -4.51 -1.17 18.56
C GLU A 7 -4.10 -0.04 17.63
N VAL A 8 -2.80 0.21 17.63
CA VAL A 8 -2.18 1.21 16.79
C VAL A 8 -2.17 0.67 15.35
N ASN A 9 -2.94 1.33 14.50
CA ASN A 9 -3.08 1.11 13.05
C ASN A 9 -1.88 0.40 12.40
N LEU A 10 -2.11 -0.67 11.64
CA LEU A 10 -1.07 -1.57 11.07
C LEU A 10 0.07 -0.80 10.38
N PHE A 11 -0.25 0.35 9.78
CA PHE A 11 0.71 1.27 9.18
C PHE A 11 1.75 1.79 10.19
N TYR A 12 1.36 2.14 11.41
CA TYR A 12 2.23 2.74 12.44
C TYR A 12 3.04 1.71 13.24
N VAL A 13 2.46 0.54 13.58
CA VAL A 13 3.21 -0.57 14.21
C VAL A 13 4.38 -0.99 13.31
N MET A 14 4.20 -0.91 11.99
CA MET A 14 5.18 -1.37 11.03
C MET A 14 6.16 -0.29 10.57
N ILE A 15 5.74 0.98 10.58
CA ILE A 15 6.61 2.13 10.36
C ILE A 15 7.64 2.27 11.48
N LYS A 16 7.30 1.92 12.74
CA LYS A 16 8.27 1.82 13.83
C LYS A 16 9.37 0.79 13.58
N LEU A 17 9.20 -0.13 12.63
CA LEU A 17 10.15 -1.21 12.42
C LEU A 17 11.01 -1.01 11.18
N TRP A 18 10.57 -1.17 9.94
CA TRP A 18 11.56 -1.62 8.93
C TRP A 18 11.34 -1.05 7.53
N ASN A 19 12.46 -0.69 6.89
CA ASN A 19 12.75 -0.36 5.47
C ASN A 19 11.59 -0.41 4.44
N VAL A 20 11.58 0.57 3.52
CA VAL A 20 10.63 0.76 2.40
C VAL A 20 10.34 -0.53 1.59
N ILE A 21 11.32 -1.42 1.47
CA ILE A 21 11.21 -2.71 0.74
C ILE A 21 10.23 -3.66 1.44
N LEU A 22 10.30 -3.79 2.77
CA LEU A 22 9.43 -4.69 3.53
C LEU A 22 7.97 -4.23 3.47
N PHE A 23 7.76 -2.91 3.50
CA PHE A 23 6.43 -2.32 3.40
C PHE A 23 5.76 -2.63 2.05
N SER A 24 6.53 -2.66 0.95
CA SER A 24 5.98 -3.05 -0.36
C SER A 24 5.54 -4.50 -0.44
N VAL A 25 6.37 -5.40 0.10
CA VAL A 25 6.08 -6.84 0.14
C VAL A 25 4.85 -7.14 1.00
N LEU A 26 4.75 -6.52 2.18
CA LEU A 26 3.60 -6.75 3.06
C LEU A 26 2.28 -6.33 2.41
N ARG A 27 2.19 -5.12 1.84
CA ARG A 27 0.93 -4.66 1.23
C ARG A 27 0.46 -5.60 0.15
N ARG A 28 1.40 -6.10 -0.66
CA ARG A 28 1.12 -7.11 -1.68
C ARG A 28 0.51 -8.36 -1.03
N TYR A 29 1.10 -8.87 0.05
CA TYR A 29 0.58 -10.02 0.79
C TYR A 29 -0.79 -9.81 1.42
N ILE A 30 -1.09 -8.61 1.92
CA ILE A 30 -2.40 -8.29 2.49
C ILE A 30 -3.48 -8.45 1.42
N PHE A 31 -3.31 -7.80 0.27
CA PHE A 31 -4.29 -7.88 -0.81
C PHE A 31 -4.33 -9.24 -1.50
N GLU A 32 -3.19 -9.92 -1.60
CA GLU A 32 -3.13 -11.31 -2.07
C GLU A 32 -3.98 -12.23 -1.18
N THR A 33 -3.85 -12.08 0.14
CA THR A 33 -4.61 -12.86 1.14
C THR A 33 -6.09 -12.55 1.08
N ILE A 34 -6.47 -11.27 1.03
CA ILE A 34 -7.87 -10.84 0.91
C ILE A 34 -8.50 -11.45 -0.35
N TYR A 35 -7.85 -11.32 -1.50
CA TYR A 35 -8.37 -11.82 -2.76
C TYR A 35 -8.48 -13.35 -2.78
N TYR A 36 -7.43 -14.05 -2.31
CA TYR A 36 -7.42 -15.51 -2.19
C TYR A 36 -8.59 -16.04 -1.36
N HIS A 37 -8.82 -15.46 -0.18
CA HIS A 37 -9.91 -15.92 0.68
C HIS A 37 -11.29 -15.48 0.18
N ALA A 38 -11.40 -14.31 -0.45
CA ALA A 38 -12.65 -13.86 -1.04
C ALA A 38 -13.10 -14.80 -2.17
N ILE A 39 -12.19 -15.19 -3.06
CA ILE A 39 -12.55 -16.08 -4.18
C ILE A 39 -12.81 -17.51 -3.70
N LYS A 40 -12.04 -17.99 -2.71
CA LYS A 40 -12.28 -19.27 -2.07
C LYS A 40 -13.68 -19.33 -1.45
N ALA A 41 -14.05 -18.33 -0.65
CA ALA A 41 -15.37 -18.24 -0.03
C ALA A 41 -16.48 -18.15 -1.08
N SER A 42 -16.27 -17.39 -2.17
CA SER A 42 -17.23 -17.31 -3.27
C SER A 42 -17.41 -18.65 -4.00
N SER A 43 -16.35 -19.45 -4.12
CA SER A 43 -16.42 -20.81 -4.68
C SER A 43 -17.12 -21.80 -3.76
N GLU A 44 -16.91 -21.70 -2.44
CA GLU A 44 -17.64 -22.48 -1.43
C GLU A 44 -19.14 -22.17 -1.44
N LEU A 45 -19.51 -20.89 -1.64
CA LEU A 45 -20.92 -20.50 -1.83
C LEU A 45 -21.50 -21.05 -3.13
N ALA A 46 -20.73 -21.03 -4.22
CA ALA A 46 -21.18 -21.58 -5.50
C ALA A 46 -21.45 -23.09 -5.42
N ALA A 47 -20.69 -23.82 -4.61
CA ALA A 47 -20.93 -25.24 -4.37
C ALA A 47 -22.29 -25.52 -3.71
N ARG A 48 -22.81 -24.57 -2.91
CA ARG A 48 -24.10 -24.71 -2.19
C ARG A 48 -25.27 -24.13 -2.97
N GLU A 49 -25.06 -22.97 -3.61
CA GLU A 49 -26.13 -22.16 -4.19
C GLU A 49 -26.08 -22.06 -5.72
N GLY A 50 -25.07 -22.68 -6.35
CA GLY A 50 -24.78 -22.51 -7.77
C GLY A 50 -24.06 -21.20 -8.08
N THR A 51 -23.52 -21.10 -9.29
CA THR A 51 -22.82 -19.90 -9.76
C THR A 51 -23.77 -18.71 -9.99
N TYR A 52 -23.22 -17.50 -10.14
CA TYR A 52 -24.02 -16.38 -10.66
C TYR A 52 -24.45 -16.63 -12.13
N GLU A 53 -25.52 -15.95 -12.55
CA GLU A 53 -26.20 -16.20 -13.84
C GLU A 53 -25.26 -16.12 -15.06
N THR A 54 -24.39 -15.12 -15.09
CA THR A 54 -23.48 -14.84 -16.21
C THR A 54 -22.07 -15.42 -16.03
N TYR A 55 -21.91 -16.45 -15.20
CA TYR A 55 -20.59 -17.05 -14.93
C TYR A 55 -19.97 -17.69 -16.17
N LYS A 56 -20.76 -18.40 -16.97
CA LYS A 56 -20.28 -19.10 -18.16
C LYS A 56 -19.73 -18.09 -19.18
N GLY A 57 -18.46 -18.27 -19.56
CA GLY A 57 -17.77 -17.40 -20.53
C GLY A 57 -16.95 -16.29 -19.88
N SER A 58 -17.12 -16.04 -18.58
CA SER A 58 -16.29 -15.12 -17.82
C SER A 58 -14.82 -15.55 -17.82
N PRO A 59 -13.86 -14.64 -17.56
CA PRO A 59 -12.46 -15.02 -17.40
C PRO A 59 -12.24 -16.06 -16.30
N VAL A 60 -12.94 -15.92 -15.16
CA VAL A 60 -12.84 -16.85 -14.04
C VAL A 60 -13.35 -18.24 -14.41
N SER A 61 -14.38 -18.36 -15.27
CA SER A 61 -14.81 -19.67 -15.79
C SER A 61 -13.81 -20.33 -16.71
N LYS A 62 -12.83 -19.58 -17.22
CA LYS A 62 -11.69 -20.08 -18.00
C LYS A 62 -10.44 -20.28 -17.14
N GLY A 63 -10.58 -20.16 -15.82
CA GLY A 63 -9.47 -20.24 -14.88
C GLY A 63 -8.55 -19.03 -14.87
N ILE A 64 -8.95 -17.89 -15.45
CA ILE A 64 -8.17 -16.64 -15.48
C ILE A 64 -8.60 -15.77 -14.30
N LEU A 65 -7.67 -15.52 -13.37
CA LEU A 65 -7.88 -14.69 -12.19
C LEU A 65 -7.31 -13.28 -12.38
N GLN A 66 -7.64 -12.38 -11.45
CA GLN A 66 -7.17 -10.99 -11.49
C GLN A 66 -5.64 -10.84 -11.67
N PRO A 67 -4.77 -11.56 -10.94
CA PRO A 67 -3.32 -11.42 -11.14
C PRO A 67 -2.85 -11.89 -12.52
N ASP A 68 -3.54 -12.86 -13.13
CA ASP A 68 -3.20 -13.35 -14.47
C ASP A 68 -3.46 -12.29 -15.54
N MET A 69 -4.52 -11.50 -15.40
CA MET A 69 -4.83 -10.38 -16.30
C MET A 69 -3.78 -9.26 -16.24
N TRP A 70 -3.01 -9.21 -15.16
CA TRP A 70 -1.91 -8.28 -14.95
C TRP A 70 -0.54 -8.89 -15.27
N TYR A 71 -0.49 -10.14 -15.74
CA TYR A 71 0.73 -10.90 -15.98
C TYR A 71 1.62 -10.99 -14.72
N VAL A 72 1.00 -11.08 -13.54
CA VAL A 72 1.67 -11.17 -12.25
C VAL A 72 1.59 -12.60 -11.72
N THR A 73 2.74 -13.22 -11.46
CA THR A 73 2.80 -14.46 -10.71
C THR A 73 2.62 -14.16 -9.21
N PRO A 74 1.60 -14.73 -8.53
CA PRO A 74 1.42 -14.56 -7.09
C PRO A 74 2.58 -15.13 -6.28
N SER A 75 2.61 -14.83 -4.98
CA SER A 75 3.61 -15.41 -4.08
C SER A 75 3.30 -16.87 -3.75
N ASN A 76 4.25 -17.55 -3.10
CA ASN A 76 4.09 -18.90 -2.57
C ASN A 76 3.35 -18.96 -1.22
N ARG A 77 2.76 -17.84 -0.75
CA ARG A 77 2.06 -17.78 0.54
C ARG A 77 0.78 -18.61 0.55
N TRP A 78 0.09 -18.65 -0.57
CA TRP A 78 -1.19 -19.34 -0.73
C TRP A 78 -1.15 -20.30 -1.91
N ASP A 79 -1.87 -21.41 -1.80
CA ASP A 79 -1.94 -22.41 -2.85
C ASP A 79 -3.01 -22.04 -3.89
N TRP A 80 -2.58 -21.30 -4.91
CA TRP A 80 -3.44 -20.89 -6.01
C TRP A 80 -3.92 -22.05 -6.88
N ALA A 81 -3.24 -23.21 -6.87
CA ALA A 81 -3.67 -24.38 -7.62
C ALA A 81 -4.94 -24.98 -7.01
N VAL A 82 -4.99 -25.08 -5.69
CA VAL A 82 -6.18 -25.56 -4.94
C VAL A 82 -7.40 -24.69 -5.25
N VAL A 83 -7.25 -23.36 -5.22
CA VAL A 83 -8.36 -22.45 -5.53
C VAL A 83 -8.82 -22.57 -6.99
N ARG A 84 -7.90 -22.70 -7.95
CA ARG A 84 -8.27 -22.90 -9.36
C ARG A 84 -8.99 -24.22 -9.57
N GLU A 85 -8.59 -25.29 -8.88
CA GLU A 85 -9.30 -26.57 -8.89
C GLU A 85 -10.71 -26.44 -8.31
N MET A 86 -10.87 -25.75 -7.18
CA MET A 86 -12.18 -25.46 -6.59
C MET A 86 -13.09 -24.70 -7.56
N ILE A 87 -12.56 -23.66 -8.22
CA ILE A 87 -13.29 -22.89 -9.23
C ILE A 87 -13.67 -23.76 -10.42
N SER A 88 -12.78 -24.65 -10.88
CA SER A 88 -13.08 -25.55 -12.00
C SER A 88 -14.22 -26.52 -11.67
N LYS A 89 -14.36 -26.93 -10.41
CA LYS A 89 -15.41 -27.86 -9.96
C LYS A 89 -16.73 -27.15 -9.66
N ASN A 90 -16.68 -26.05 -8.92
CA ASN A 90 -17.85 -25.43 -8.31
C ASN A 90 -18.26 -24.11 -8.98
N GLY A 91 -17.34 -23.48 -9.72
CA GLY A 91 -17.43 -22.09 -10.12
C GLY A 91 -17.31 -21.12 -8.95
N VAL A 92 -17.84 -19.90 -9.12
CA VAL A 92 -17.89 -18.85 -8.07
C VAL A 92 -19.28 -18.20 -8.02
N ARG A 93 -19.66 -17.72 -6.84
CA ARG A 93 -20.98 -17.13 -6.58
C ARG A 93 -21.07 -15.66 -6.95
N ASN A 94 -19.95 -14.94 -6.91
CA ASN A 94 -19.88 -13.51 -7.16
C ASN A 94 -18.97 -13.25 -8.37
N SER A 95 -19.36 -12.31 -9.21
CA SER A 95 -18.57 -11.92 -10.38
C SER A 95 -17.34 -11.08 -10.02
N LEU A 96 -17.47 -10.23 -9.00
CA LEU A 96 -16.43 -9.33 -8.48
C LEU A 96 -16.48 -9.31 -6.95
N LEU A 97 -15.35 -9.10 -6.29
CA LEU A 97 -15.17 -9.36 -4.86
C LEU A 97 -14.48 -8.22 -4.10
N VAL A 98 -13.47 -7.58 -4.68
CA VAL A 98 -12.56 -6.68 -3.95
C VAL A 98 -12.57 -5.29 -4.57
N ALA A 99 -13.00 -4.30 -3.79
CA ALA A 99 -13.07 -2.89 -4.19
C ALA A 99 -12.78 -1.98 -2.98
N PRO A 100 -11.51 -1.62 -2.72
CA PRO A 100 -11.17 -0.74 -1.61
C PRO A 100 -11.79 0.65 -1.78
N MET A 101 -12.78 0.93 -0.94
CA MET A 101 -13.57 2.15 -0.95
C MET A 101 -13.07 3.16 0.10
N PRO A 102 -13.46 4.45 0.00
CA PRO A 102 -13.22 5.41 1.07
C PRO A 102 -13.97 4.98 2.33
N THR A 103 -13.29 4.94 3.47
CA THR A 103 -13.86 4.53 4.76
C THR A 103 -14.04 5.71 5.71
N ALA A 104 -14.32 6.91 5.18
CA ALA A 104 -14.32 8.17 5.94
C ALA A 104 -15.13 8.14 7.24
N SER A 105 -16.33 7.54 7.24
CA SER A 105 -17.15 7.45 8.45
C SER A 105 -16.83 6.23 9.31
N THR A 106 -16.60 5.06 8.68
CA THR A 106 -16.37 3.80 9.40
C THR A 106 -15.00 3.73 10.05
N SER A 107 -13.95 4.24 9.40
CA SER A 107 -12.60 4.33 9.97
C SER A 107 -12.59 5.17 11.25
N LYS A 108 -13.33 6.29 11.27
CA LYS A 108 -13.49 7.14 12.47
C LYS A 108 -14.14 6.40 13.63
N ILE A 109 -15.16 5.59 13.35
CA ILE A 109 -15.82 4.77 14.38
C ILE A 109 -14.81 3.79 15.01
N PHE A 110 -13.94 3.19 14.20
CA PHE A 110 -12.94 2.24 14.66
C PHE A 110 -11.61 2.87 15.10
N GLY A 111 -11.48 4.21 15.07
CA GLY A 111 -10.22 4.88 15.39
C GLY A 111 -9.07 4.61 14.40
N ASN A 112 -9.39 4.15 13.18
CA ASN A 112 -8.41 3.84 12.13
C ASN A 112 -8.22 5.03 11.17
N ASN A 113 -7.12 5.02 10.41
CA ASN A 113 -6.96 5.91 9.26
C ASN A 113 -7.85 5.48 8.09
N GLU A 114 -8.11 6.40 7.17
CA GLU A 114 -8.93 6.13 6.00
C GLU A 114 -8.25 5.13 5.05
N CYS A 115 -8.92 3.99 4.85
CA CYS A 115 -8.58 2.93 3.90
C CYS A 115 -7.07 2.61 3.83
N PHE A 116 -6.46 2.74 2.65
CA PHE A 116 -5.03 2.52 2.40
C PHE A 116 -4.22 3.82 2.34
N GLU A 117 -4.81 4.95 2.76
CA GLU A 117 -4.16 6.25 2.64
C GLU A 117 -3.09 6.45 3.72
N PRO A 118 -1.98 7.16 3.41
CA PRO A 118 -1.09 7.66 4.45
C PRO A 118 -1.78 8.73 5.31
N TYR A 119 -1.28 8.94 6.52
CA TYR A 119 -1.77 10.01 7.39
C TYR A 119 -1.57 11.38 6.74
N THR A 120 -2.63 12.21 6.74
CA THR A 120 -2.60 13.55 6.13
C THR A 120 -1.89 14.59 6.98
N SER A 121 -1.94 14.44 8.30
CA SER A 121 -1.30 15.35 9.26
C SER A 121 -0.90 14.61 10.53
N ASN A 122 0.20 15.06 11.13
CA ASN A 122 0.68 14.60 12.43
C ASN A 122 0.86 15.81 13.35
N ILE A 123 0.61 15.64 14.66
CA ILE A 123 0.85 16.69 15.66
C ILE A 123 2.36 16.86 15.91
N TYR A 124 3.10 15.76 15.92
CA TYR A 124 4.56 15.73 16.04
C TYR A 124 5.17 15.21 14.75
N SER A 125 6.15 15.93 14.20
CA SER A 125 6.96 15.47 13.07
C SER A 125 8.16 14.69 13.61
N LEU A 126 8.08 13.37 13.52
CA LEU A 126 9.20 12.45 13.77
C LEU A 126 9.69 11.91 12.42
N ARG A 127 10.99 11.64 12.26
CA ARG A 127 11.62 11.15 11.01
C ARG A 127 10.89 9.95 10.37
N VAL A 128 10.25 9.16 11.22
CA VAL A 128 9.54 7.91 10.89
C VAL A 128 8.07 8.16 10.51
N LEU A 129 7.46 9.28 10.94
CA LEU A 129 6.06 9.62 10.74
C LEU A 129 5.86 10.62 9.60
N ARG A 130 6.16 10.19 8.38
CA ARG A 130 5.91 11.00 7.18
C ARG A 130 4.41 11.14 6.91
N THR A 131 3.98 12.36 6.67
CA THR A 131 2.66 12.70 6.16
C THR A 131 2.55 12.43 4.67
N VAL A 132 1.34 12.37 4.14
CA VAL A 132 1.08 12.17 2.71
C VAL A 132 1.74 13.23 1.82
N TRP A 133 1.98 14.44 2.35
CA TRP A 133 2.62 15.55 1.66
C TRP A 133 4.14 15.39 1.51
N GLU A 134 4.75 14.61 2.39
CA GLU A 134 6.19 14.29 2.38
C GLU A 134 6.49 13.03 1.54
N ILE A 135 5.46 12.25 1.18
CA ILE A 135 5.59 11.05 0.37
C ILE A 135 5.51 11.41 -1.12
N LYS A 136 6.48 10.92 -1.90
CA LYS A 136 6.48 11.04 -3.36
C LYS A 136 5.22 10.37 -3.94
N GLN A 137 4.38 11.11 -4.65
CA GLN A 137 3.12 10.58 -5.20
C GLN A 137 3.34 9.45 -6.23
N ARG A 138 4.50 9.43 -6.88
CA ARG A 138 4.91 8.30 -7.74
C ARG A 138 4.97 6.99 -6.96
N THR A 139 5.48 7.01 -5.73
CA THR A 139 5.50 5.86 -4.84
C THR A 139 4.08 5.43 -4.50
N VAL A 140 3.17 6.36 -4.19
CA VAL A 140 1.76 6.05 -3.93
C VAL A 140 1.11 5.33 -5.11
N VAL A 141 1.40 5.76 -6.35
CA VAL A 141 0.95 5.10 -7.59
C VAL A 141 1.55 3.70 -7.75
N GLU A 142 2.84 3.50 -7.45
CA GLU A 142 3.47 2.18 -7.47
C GLU A 142 2.83 1.24 -6.45
N MET A 143 2.62 1.73 -5.22
CA MET A 143 1.93 0.98 -4.17
C MET A 143 0.50 0.61 -4.58
N ALA A 144 -0.17 1.46 -5.37
CA ALA A 144 -1.51 1.21 -5.90
C ALA A 144 -1.52 0.15 -7.01
N ALA A 145 -0.51 0.17 -7.87
CA ALA A 145 -0.35 -0.83 -8.92
C ALA A 145 -0.04 -2.21 -8.32
N ASP A 146 0.84 -2.28 -7.33
CA ASP A 146 1.21 -3.53 -6.63
C ASP A 146 0.00 -4.25 -6.06
N ARG A 147 -0.92 -3.53 -5.40
CA ARG A 147 -2.16 -4.13 -4.87
C ARG A 147 -3.24 -4.32 -5.94
N GLY A 148 -3.19 -3.54 -7.02
CA GLY A 148 -4.15 -3.58 -8.13
C GLY A 148 -4.24 -4.94 -8.83
N CYS A 149 -3.16 -5.74 -8.80
CA CYS A 149 -3.16 -7.10 -9.34
C CYS A 149 -4.01 -8.10 -8.53
N TYR A 150 -4.48 -7.73 -7.33
CA TYR A 150 -5.41 -8.52 -6.52
C TYR A 150 -6.75 -7.80 -6.27
N ILE A 151 -7.05 -6.75 -7.04
CA ILE A 151 -8.30 -5.98 -6.96
C ILE A 151 -9.06 -6.13 -8.28
N ASP A 152 -10.15 -6.89 -8.27
CA ASP A 152 -10.94 -7.21 -9.47
C ASP A 152 -11.81 -6.04 -9.94
N GLN A 153 -12.21 -5.14 -9.04
CA GLN A 153 -12.85 -3.87 -9.39
C GLN A 153 -11.82 -2.76 -9.56
N SER A 154 -11.85 -1.72 -8.74
CA SER A 154 -10.84 -0.67 -8.68
C SER A 154 -10.70 -0.20 -7.22
N GLN A 155 -10.03 0.92 -7.03
CA GLN A 155 -9.70 1.48 -5.72
C GLN A 155 -9.75 3.01 -5.77
N SER A 156 -10.23 3.62 -4.70
CA SER A 156 -10.35 5.08 -4.60
C SER A 156 -9.01 5.74 -4.26
N LEU A 157 -8.20 6.02 -5.29
CA LEU A 157 -6.84 6.56 -5.13
C LEU A 157 -6.80 8.09 -5.09
N ASN A 158 -6.66 8.69 -3.90
CA ASN A 158 -6.42 10.12 -3.77
C ASN A 158 -4.95 10.49 -4.02
N ILE A 159 -4.72 11.58 -4.75
CA ILE A 159 -3.40 12.15 -5.03
C ILE A 159 -3.26 13.45 -4.25
N HIS A 160 -2.13 13.60 -3.57
CA HIS A 160 -1.83 14.76 -2.73
C HIS A 160 -0.63 15.52 -3.30
N MET A 161 -0.83 16.77 -3.73
CA MET A 161 0.22 17.59 -4.31
C MET A 161 0.14 19.00 -3.74
N ASP A 162 1.14 19.38 -2.94
CA ASP A 162 1.23 20.71 -2.29
C ASP A 162 1.08 21.85 -3.32
N LYS A 163 1.99 21.88 -4.30
CA LYS A 163 1.98 22.85 -5.41
C LYS A 163 1.73 22.14 -6.74
N PRO A 164 0.45 21.95 -7.13
CA PRO A 164 0.13 21.32 -8.39
C PRO A 164 0.52 22.22 -9.56
N ASN A 165 1.09 21.62 -10.59
CA ASN A 165 1.33 22.27 -11.87
C ASN A 165 0.99 21.29 -13.00
N PHE A 166 0.71 21.82 -14.19
CA PHE A 166 0.31 20.99 -15.34
C PHE A 166 1.34 19.89 -15.63
N ALA A 167 2.63 20.22 -15.64
CA ALA A 167 3.68 19.23 -15.92
C ALA A 167 3.68 18.04 -14.94
N LYS A 168 3.57 18.32 -13.64
CA LYS A 168 3.52 17.30 -12.57
C LYS A 168 2.28 16.44 -12.69
N LEU A 169 1.09 17.07 -12.85
CA LEU A 169 -0.17 16.35 -12.98
C LEU A 169 -0.19 15.47 -14.23
N THR A 170 0.19 16.03 -15.38
CA THR A 170 0.30 15.28 -16.64
C THR A 170 1.28 14.11 -16.48
N SER A 171 2.46 14.33 -15.93
CA SER A 171 3.45 13.26 -15.73
C SER A 171 2.93 12.14 -14.83
N LEU A 172 2.19 12.48 -13.76
CA LEU A 172 1.66 11.50 -12.82
C LEU A 172 0.49 10.72 -13.43
N HIS A 173 -0.40 11.37 -14.19
CA HIS A 173 -1.49 10.70 -14.90
C HIS A 173 -0.96 9.70 -15.93
N PHE A 174 0.00 10.12 -16.77
CA PHE A 174 0.64 9.20 -17.73
C PHE A 174 1.39 8.08 -17.02
N TYR A 175 1.99 8.35 -15.86
CA TYR A 175 2.64 7.31 -15.07
C TYR A 175 1.65 6.28 -14.52
N ALA A 176 0.54 6.73 -13.93
CA ALA A 176 -0.54 5.86 -13.44
C ALA A 176 -1.14 5.02 -14.57
N TRP A 177 -1.40 5.64 -15.72
CA TRP A 177 -1.90 4.97 -16.92
C TRP A 177 -0.91 3.91 -17.44
N LYS A 178 0.39 4.26 -17.55
CA LYS A 178 1.44 3.33 -17.99
C LYS A 178 1.60 2.15 -17.02
N LYS A 179 1.32 2.35 -15.73
CA LYS A 179 1.29 1.29 -14.71
C LYS A 179 0.04 0.41 -14.78
N GLY A 180 -0.92 0.72 -15.64
CA GLY A 180 -2.15 -0.07 -15.82
C GLY A 180 -3.24 0.21 -14.79
N LEU A 181 -3.11 1.28 -13.98
CA LEU A 181 -4.13 1.59 -12.97
C LEU A 181 -5.50 1.84 -13.60
N LYS A 182 -6.51 1.14 -13.08
CA LYS A 182 -7.92 1.31 -13.47
C LYS A 182 -8.47 2.68 -13.05
N THR A 183 -8.13 3.12 -11.84
CA THR A 183 -8.38 4.48 -11.34
C THR A 183 -7.05 5.19 -11.14
N GLY A 184 -6.72 6.12 -12.04
CA GLY A 184 -5.48 6.89 -11.97
C GLY A 184 -5.49 8.00 -10.91
N MET A 185 -6.67 8.56 -10.61
CA MET A 185 -6.86 9.59 -9.58
C MET A 185 -8.35 9.67 -9.22
N TYR A 186 -8.66 9.76 -7.93
CA TYR A 186 -9.99 10.03 -7.40
C TYR A 186 -10.16 11.51 -7.08
N TYR A 187 -9.59 11.99 -5.96
CA TYR A 187 -9.40 13.41 -5.70
C TYR A 187 -7.95 13.85 -5.90
N LEU A 188 -7.78 15.07 -6.41
CA LEU A 188 -6.56 15.83 -6.23
C LEU A 188 -6.71 16.70 -4.98
N ARG A 189 -5.83 16.52 -4.01
CA ARG A 189 -5.73 17.36 -2.80
C ARG A 189 -4.52 18.26 -2.92
N SER A 190 -4.72 19.56 -2.78
CA SER A 190 -3.64 20.55 -2.69
C SER A 190 -3.75 21.33 -1.39
N CYS A 191 -2.62 21.68 -0.79
CA CYS A 191 -2.61 22.60 0.34
C CYS A 191 -2.71 24.03 -0.18
N ALA A 192 -3.54 24.86 0.46
CA ALA A 192 -3.40 26.30 0.29
C ALA A 192 -2.11 26.74 0.98
N ALA A 193 -1.31 27.60 0.33
CA ALA A 193 -0.04 28.10 0.89
C ALA A 193 -0.20 28.79 2.26
N ALA A 194 -1.42 29.20 2.62
CA ALA A 194 -1.75 29.88 3.87
C ALA A 194 -1.94 28.93 5.08
N ASP A 195 -2.30 27.66 4.86
CA ASP A 195 -2.68 26.74 5.96
C ASP A 195 -1.48 26.17 6.74
N ALA A 196 -0.26 26.33 6.21
CA ALA A 196 0.96 25.84 6.85
C ALA A 196 1.35 26.68 8.09
N ILE A 197 0.84 27.91 8.23
CA ILE A 197 1.12 28.78 9.37
C ILE A 197 -0.08 28.73 10.32
N LYS A 198 -0.10 27.72 11.20
CA LYS A 198 -1.02 27.73 12.34
C LYS A 198 -0.55 28.79 13.32
N PHE A 199 -1.40 29.77 13.62
CA PHE A 199 -1.12 30.77 14.66
C PHE A 199 -1.08 30.08 16.03
N THR A 200 0.11 29.72 16.48
CA THR A 200 0.35 29.24 17.85
C THR A 200 0.84 30.39 18.72
N VAL A 201 0.68 30.25 20.04
CA VAL A 201 1.29 31.14 21.03
C VAL A 201 2.81 31.15 20.85
N ASP A 202 3.41 32.33 21.04
CA ASP A 202 4.82 32.72 20.85
C ASP A 202 5.77 31.72 20.16
N THR A 203 5.98 31.98 18.87
CA THR A 203 6.94 31.26 18.00
C THR A 203 8.41 31.40 18.43
N ALA A 204 8.71 32.25 19.40
CA ALA A 204 10.05 32.42 19.97
C ALA A 204 10.57 31.13 20.64
N MET A 205 9.68 30.29 21.18
CA MET A 205 10.07 29.05 21.89
C MET A 205 10.30 27.83 20.97
N LEU A 206 9.99 27.94 19.67
CA LEU A 206 10.08 26.83 18.70
C LEU A 206 11.31 26.91 17.78
N LYS A 207 12.14 27.93 17.93
CA LYS A 207 13.30 28.19 17.05
C LYS A 207 14.55 27.38 17.38
N GLU A 208 14.52 26.50 18.37
CA GLU A 208 15.66 25.64 18.66
C GLU A 208 15.63 24.36 17.81
N LYS A 209 16.48 24.38 16.77
CA LYS A 209 16.97 23.27 15.93
C LYS A 209 15.91 22.36 15.28
N LYS A 210 15.56 22.67 14.03
CA LYS A 210 15.17 21.65 13.04
C LYS A 210 16.30 21.49 12.02
N PRO A 211 16.86 20.28 11.82
CA PRO A 211 17.78 20.03 10.71
C PRO A 211 17.04 20.24 9.38
N SER A 212 17.76 20.70 8.35
CA SER A 212 17.15 20.99 7.06
C SER A 212 16.78 19.70 6.33
N VAL A 213 15.68 19.71 5.57
CA VAL A 213 15.18 18.54 4.81
C VAL A 213 16.26 17.97 3.87
N ALA A 214 17.15 18.81 3.35
CA ALA A 214 18.26 18.41 2.49
C ALA A 214 19.40 17.66 3.21
N GLU A 215 19.61 17.93 4.50
CA GLU A 215 20.59 17.19 5.32
C GLU A 215 20.03 15.80 5.68
N VAL A 216 18.73 15.73 5.99
CA VAL A 216 18.06 14.46 6.33
C VAL A 216 17.95 13.52 5.12
N ASP A 217 17.72 14.03 3.91
CA ASP A 217 17.68 13.20 2.70
C ASP A 217 19.04 12.56 2.39
N LYS A 218 20.15 13.25 2.67
CA LYS A 218 21.51 12.71 2.52
C LYS A 218 21.80 11.61 3.54
N GLU A 219 21.43 11.83 4.81
CA GLU A 219 21.60 10.82 5.86
C GLU A 219 20.77 9.55 5.58
N VAL A 220 19.57 9.68 5.00
CA VAL A 220 18.73 8.53 4.60
C VAL A 220 19.33 7.77 3.40
N GLU A 221 19.92 8.46 2.43
CA GLU A 221 20.62 7.82 1.30
C GLU A 221 21.90 7.09 1.74
N GLU A 222 22.65 7.66 2.68
CA GLU A 222 23.83 7.04 3.27
C GLU A 222 23.45 5.78 4.07
N GLU A 223 22.43 5.86 4.92
CA GLU A 223 21.91 4.74 5.72
C GLU A 223 21.33 3.61 4.83
N TYR A 224 20.68 3.96 3.72
CA TYR A 224 20.20 3.00 2.72
C TYR A 224 21.34 2.26 2.03
N ASN A 225 22.42 2.97 1.67
CA ASN A 225 23.59 2.38 1.01
C ASN A 225 24.36 1.47 1.99
N GLU A 226 24.53 1.88 3.25
CA GLU A 226 25.14 1.05 4.29
C GLU A 226 24.34 -0.23 4.54
N THR A 227 23.01 -0.13 4.63
CA THR A 227 22.14 -1.31 4.85
C THR A 227 22.21 -2.28 3.67
N LYS A 228 22.28 -1.75 2.44
CA LYS A 228 22.42 -2.57 1.22
C LYS A 228 23.78 -3.25 1.15
N MET A 229 24.85 -2.55 1.57
CA MET A 229 26.19 -3.13 1.69
C MET A 229 26.24 -4.20 2.79
N ALA A 230 25.63 -3.97 3.95
CA ALA A 230 25.55 -4.95 5.04
C ALA A 230 24.77 -6.21 4.64
N GLN A 231 23.68 -6.08 3.88
CA GLN A 231 22.93 -7.22 3.32
C GLN A 231 23.71 -8.01 2.25
N MET A 232 24.59 -7.33 1.50
CA MET A 232 25.46 -7.97 0.52
C MET A 232 26.63 -8.73 1.17
N VAL A 233 27.15 -8.19 2.27
CA VAL A 233 28.24 -8.78 3.08
C VAL A 233 27.74 -9.96 3.93
N CYS A 234 26.48 -9.93 4.38
CA CYS A 234 25.85 -10.99 5.18
C CYS A 234 24.88 -11.85 4.35
N SER A 235 25.29 -12.27 3.14
CA SER A 235 24.52 -13.16 2.28
C SER A 235 25.09 -14.59 2.28
N LEU A 236 24.22 -15.60 2.15
CA LEU A 236 24.61 -17.02 2.08
C LEU A 236 25.56 -17.35 0.91
N THR A 237 25.68 -16.46 -0.07
CA THR A 237 26.54 -16.63 -1.24
C THR A 237 27.94 -16.07 -1.06
N ASN A 238 28.24 -15.39 0.06
CA ASN A 238 29.57 -14.82 0.31
C ASN A 238 30.05 -15.05 1.77
N PRO A 239 30.35 -16.30 2.16
CA PRO A 239 30.60 -16.68 3.56
C PRO A 239 31.88 -16.11 4.18
N ASN A 240 32.85 -15.71 3.36
CA ASN A 240 34.18 -15.31 3.82
C ASN A 240 34.31 -13.80 4.16
N ASP A 241 33.34 -12.98 3.78
CA ASP A 241 33.39 -11.51 3.98
C ASP A 241 32.62 -11.04 5.24
N CYS A 242 31.89 -11.95 5.92
CA CYS A 242 31.11 -11.61 7.11
C CYS A 242 31.98 -11.62 8.39
N LEU A 243 32.51 -10.45 8.76
CA LEU A 243 33.29 -10.25 10.00
C LEU A 243 32.48 -10.45 11.30
N ALA A 244 31.15 -10.60 11.23
CA ALA A 244 30.29 -10.81 12.40
C ALA A 244 30.15 -12.29 12.83
N CYS A 245 30.57 -13.25 11.99
CA CYS A 245 30.60 -14.68 12.33
C CYS A 245 32.01 -15.20 12.66
N GLY A 246 32.97 -14.30 12.87
CA GLY A 246 34.34 -14.63 13.27
C GLY A 246 34.53 -14.62 14.78
N SER A 247 34.08 -15.66 15.46
CA SER A 247 34.54 -16.19 16.77
C SER A 247 33.89 -17.55 16.99
#